data_AF-A0A0D8BUZ7-F1
#
_entry.id   AF-A0A0D8BUZ7-F1
#
_cell.length_a   1.000
_cell.length_b   1.000
_cell.length_c   1.000
_cell.angle_alpha   90.00
_cell.angle_beta   90.00
_cell.angle_gamma   90.00
#
_symmetry.space_group_name_H-M   'P 1'
#
loop_
_entity.id
_entity.type
_entity.pdbx_description
1 polymer ?
#
loop_
_entity_poly.entity_id
_entity_poly.type
_entity_poly.pdbx_seq_one_letter_code
_entity_poly.pdbx_strand_id
1 'polypeptide(L)'
;MPKIKHNYFVGIRTPWTLESETVWNKTHRFGGKVFITMGILSMLTVFWRGEMQFVLFILVIAFGNIYVIVQSFLYYQQEQRKRS
;
A
#
# COMPACT_ATOMS: atom_id res chain seq x y z
N MET A 1 -1.67 -18.35 -4.15
CA MET A 1 -1.12 -17.41 -3.16
C MET A 1 -2.14 -17.31 -2.03
N PRO A 2 -1.75 -17.41 -0.75
CA PRO A 2 -2.71 -17.33 0.35
C PRO A 2 -3.31 -15.92 0.31
N LYS A 3 -4.52 -15.81 -0.25
CA LYS A 3 -5.27 -14.56 -0.21
C LYS A 3 -5.58 -14.35 1.27
N ILE A 4 -5.03 -13.30 1.87
CA ILE A 4 -5.53 -12.85 3.17
C ILE A 4 -7.01 -12.61 2.95
N LYS A 5 -7.84 -13.47 3.56
CA LYS A 5 -9.29 -13.35 3.45
C LYS A 5 -9.67 -11.96 3.96
N HIS A 6 -10.64 -11.35 3.28
CA HIS A 6 -11.21 -10.08 3.68
C HIS A 6 -11.61 -10.14 5.15
N ASN A 7 -11.03 -9.27 5.98
CA ASN A 7 -11.24 -9.28 7.42
C ASN A 7 -10.99 -7.88 8.01
N TYR A 8 -11.49 -7.66 9.22
CA TYR A 8 -11.40 -6.37 9.91
C TYR A 8 -10.14 -6.18 10.77
N PHE A 9 -9.30 -7.21 10.92
CA PHE A 9 -8.19 -7.22 11.87
C PHE A 9 -6.82 -6.98 11.21
N VAL A 10 -6.57 -7.54 10.02
CA VAL A 10 -5.26 -7.60 9.37
C VAL A 10 -5.35 -7.16 7.91
N GLY A 11 -4.53 -6.18 7.52
CA GLY A 11 -4.40 -5.71 6.14
C GLY A 11 -4.43 -4.20 5.98
N ILE A 12 -4.52 -3.73 4.73
CA ILE A 12 -4.71 -2.32 4.37
C ILE A 12 -6.21 -2.01 4.52
N ARG A 13 -6.58 -1.46 5.68
CA ARG A 13 -7.98 -1.23 6.09
C ARG A 13 -8.37 0.23 5.90
N THR A 14 -8.76 0.54 4.67
CA THR A 14 -9.48 1.77 4.35
C THR A 14 -10.99 1.49 4.34
N PRO A 15 -11.86 2.50 4.58
CA PRO A 15 -13.32 2.30 4.60
C PRO A 15 -13.82 1.54 3.36
N TRP A 16 -13.34 1.92 2.18
CA TRP A 16 -13.72 1.27 0.91
C TRP A 16 -13.16 -0.13 0.71
N THR A 17 -11.98 -0.46 1.25
CA THR A 17 -11.46 -1.85 1.18
C THR A 17 -12.26 -2.80 2.06
N LEU A 18 -12.92 -2.30 3.11
CA LEU A 18 -13.75 -3.11 4.00
C LEU A 18 -15.15 -3.38 3.43
N GLU A 19 -15.61 -2.54 2.51
CA GLU A 19 -16.91 -2.66 1.86
C GLU A 19 -16.88 -3.55 0.61
N SER A 20 -15.70 -3.81 0.04
CA SER A 20 -15.56 -4.52 -1.22
C SER A 20 -14.40 -5.51 -1.23
N GLU A 21 -14.72 -6.80 -1.35
CA GLU A 21 -13.73 -7.87 -1.50
C GLU A 21 -12.90 -7.70 -2.79
N THR A 22 -13.48 -7.13 -3.85
CA THR A 22 -12.75 -6.83 -5.10
C THR A 22 -11.67 -5.79 -4.87
N VAL A 23 -12.01 -4.68 -4.19
CA VAL A 23 -11.07 -3.60 -3.89
C VAL A 23 -10.04 -4.06 -2.87
N TRP A 24 -10.44 -4.86 -1.89
CA TRP A 24 -9.53 -5.55 -0.97
C TRP A 24 -8.46 -6.34 -1.71
N ASN A 25 -8.88 -7.26 -2.59
CA ASN A 25 -7.97 -8.15 -3.31
C ASN A 25 -7.01 -7.37 -4.23
N LYS A 26 -7.51 -6.35 -4.95
CA LYS A 26 -6.68 -5.50 -5.80
C LYS A 26 -5.66 -4.69 -4.98
N THR A 27 -6.12 -4.07 -3.90
CA THR A 27 -5.28 -3.27 -3.00
C THR A 27 -4.18 -4.12 -2.37
N HIS A 28 -4.49 -5.32 -1.87
CA HIS A 28 -3.48 -6.19 -1.24
C HIS A 28 -2.48 -6.76 -2.25
N ARG A 29 -2.92 -7.10 -3.47
CA ARG A 29 -2.02 -7.55 -4.53
C ARG A 29 -1.06 -6.44 -4.96
N PHE A 30 -1.55 -5.20 -5.03
CA PHE A 30 -0.74 -4.04 -5.36
C PHE A 30 0.19 -3.65 -4.21
N GLY A 31 -0.36 -3.55 -3.00
CA GLY A 31 0.36 -3.22 -1.77
C GLY A 31 1.53 -4.18 -1.50
N GLY A 32 1.36 -5.48 -1.77
CA GLY A 32 2.46 -6.44 -1.69
C GLY A 32 3.65 -6.08 -2.60
N LYS A 33 3.40 -5.64 -3.84
CA LYS A 33 4.47 -5.19 -4.74
C LYS A 33 5.12 -3.90 -4.23
N VAL A 34 4.31 -2.95 -3.78
CA VAL A 34 4.80 -1.67 -3.26
C VAL A 34 5.66 -1.88 -2.01
N PHE A 35 5.25 -2.73 -1.07
CA PHE A 35 6.03 -3.03 0.12
C PHE A 35 7.37 -3.72 -0.18
N ILE A 36 7.40 -4.61 -1.19
CA ILE A 36 8.68 -5.18 -1.65
C ILE A 36 9.59 -4.07 -2.21
N THR A 37 9.06 -3.20 -3.08
CA THR A 37 9.83 -2.07 -3.62
C THR A 37 10.29 -1.10 -2.53
N MET A 38 9.44 -0.80 -1.55
CA MET A 38 9.80 0.01 -0.38
C MET A 38 10.93 -0.64 0.41
N GLY A 39 10.86 -1.95 0.66
CA GLY A 39 11.93 -2.67 1.35
C GLY A 39 13.27 -2.54 0.64
N ILE A 40 13.28 -2.70 -0.69
CA ILE A 40 14.48 -2.53 -1.52
C ILE A 40 14.99 -1.08 -1.43
N LEU A 41 14.12 -0.08 -1.61
CA LEU A 41 14.50 1.34 -1.52
C LEU A 41 15.02 1.71 -0.14
N SER A 42 14.41 1.18 0.93
CA SER A 42 14.87 1.36 2.30
C SER A 42 16.27 0.78 2.51
N MET A 43 16.59 -0.38 1.93
CA MET A 43 17.95 -0.93 2.00
C MET A 43 18.98 -0.02 1.30
N LEU A 44 18.62 0.61 0.18
CA LEU A 44 19.50 1.55 -0.53
C LEU A 44 19.81 2.81 0.28
N THR A 45 19.05 3.13 1.35
CA THR A 45 19.37 4.27 2.21
C THR A 45 20.70 4.12 2.95
N VAL A 46 21.25 2.89 3.06
CA VAL A 46 22.54 2.60 3.71
C VAL A 46 23.73 3.33 3.08
N PHE A 47 23.61 3.78 1.83
CA PHE A 47 24.65 4.57 1.17
C PHE A 47 24.76 6.01 1.74
N TRP A 48 23.79 6.45 2.53
CA TRP A 48 23.81 7.73 3.26
C TRP A 48 24.08 7.51 4.75
N ARG A 49 24.58 8.54 5.43
CA ARG A 49 24.94 8.49 6.86
C ARG A 49 24.33 9.67 7.62
N GLY A 50 24.12 9.50 8.93
CA GLY A 50 23.60 10.54 9.81
C GLY A 50 22.11 10.81 9.59
N GLU A 51 21.68 12.05 9.88
CA GLU A 51 20.25 12.44 9.82
C GLU A 51 19.62 12.23 8.44
N MET A 52 20.41 12.38 7.38
CA MET A 52 19.94 12.21 6.01
C MET A 52 19.45 10.78 5.74
N GLN A 53 20.11 9.76 6.31
CA GLN A 53 19.66 8.37 6.18
C GLN A 53 18.27 8.18 6.81
N PHE A 54 18.09 8.72 8.02
CA PHE A 54 16.82 8.63 8.74
C PHE A 54 15.69 9.33 7.98
N VAL A 55 15.95 10.56 7.47
CA VAL A 55 14.98 11.31 6.66
C VAL A 55 14.59 10.54 5.41
N LEU A 56 15.56 10.02 4.64
CA LEU A 56 15.27 9.24 3.43
C LEU A 56 14.45 7.98 3.73
N PHE A 57 14.78 7.26 4.80
CA PHE A 57 14.05 6.07 5.21
C PHE A 57 12.58 6.39 5.55
N ILE A 58 12.35 7.46 6.33
CA ILE A 58 10.99 7.91 6.67
C ILE A 58 10.23 8.36 5.41
N LEU A 59 10.88 9.07 4.49
CA LEU A 59 10.26 9.47 3.23
C LEU A 59 9.82 8.27 2.40
N VAL A 60 10.67 7.25 2.23
CA VAL A 60 10.31 6.02 1.50
C VAL A 60 9.07 5.37 2.12
N ILE A 61 9.02 5.29 3.46
CA ILE A 61 7.89 4.70 4.17
C ILE A 61 6.62 5.54 3.98
N ALA A 62 6.70 6.85 4.21
CA ALA A 62 5.56 7.76 4.12
C ALA A 62 4.98 7.78 2.70
N PHE A 63 5.82 7.99 1.69
CA PHE A 63 5.40 8.01 0.29
C PHE A 63 4.80 6.68 -0.16
N GLY A 64 5.41 5.55 0.21
CA GLY A 64 4.89 4.24 -0.15
C GLY A 64 3.51 3.96 0.44
N ASN A 65 3.28 4.33 1.71
CA ASN A 65 1.97 4.19 2.34
C ASN A 65 0.90 5.10 1.70
N ILE A 66 1.24 6.38 1.48
CA ILE A 66 0.35 7.32 0.79
C ILE A 66 -0.02 6.78 -0.60
N TYR A 67 0.98 6.29 -1.34
CA TYR A 67 0.78 5.74 -2.67
C TYR A 67 -0.18 4.55 -2.68
N VAL A 68 -0.04 3.62 -1.73
CA VAL A 68 -0.97 2.48 -1.57
C VAL A 68 -2.39 2.96 -1.24
N ILE A 69 -2.55 3.94 -0.35
CA ILE A 69 -3.88 4.49 0.01
C ILE A 69 -4.53 5.16 -1.20
N VAL A 70 -3.79 5.99 -1.94
CA VAL A 70 -4.30 6.67 -3.14
C VAL A 70 -4.73 5.66 -4.20
N GLN A 71 -3.90 4.64 -4.47
CA GLN A 71 -4.25 3.59 -5.42
C GLN A 71 -5.46 2.77 -4.96
N SER A 72 -5.58 2.52 -3.66
CA SER A 72 -6.75 1.87 -3.07
C SER A 72 -8.04 2.67 -3.34
N PHE A 73 -8.00 3.99 -3.15
CA PHE A 73 -9.12 4.88 -3.45
C PHE A 73 -9.48 4.89 -4.93
N LEU A 74 -8.47 4.91 -5.83
CA LEU A 74 -8.71 4.84 -7.27
C LEU A 74 -9.35 3.51 -7.67
N TYR A 75 -8.97 2.38 -7.06
CA TYR A 75 -9.62 1.10 -7.31
C TYR A 75 -11.09 1.10 -6.87
N TYR A 76 -11.39 1.75 -5.75
CA TYR A 76 -12.77 1.95 -5.31
C TYR A 76 -13.55 2.81 -6.32
N GLN A 77 -13.01 3.95 -6.75
CA GLN A 77 -13.68 4.81 -7.72
C GLN A 77 -13.93 4.09 -9.06
N GLN A 78 -12.97 3.27 -9.51
CA GLN A 78 -13.13 2.44 -10.72
C GLN A 78 -14.21 1.37 -10.55
N GLU A 79 -14.35 0.79 -9.36
CA GLU A 79 -15.43 -0.17 -9.09
C GLU A 79 -16.79 0.51 -9.11
N GLN A 80 -16.93 1.67 -8.47
CA GLN A 80 -18.18 2.43 -8.46
C GLN A 80 -18.61 2.86 -9.88
N ARG A 81 -17.67 3.32 -10.71
CA ARG A 81 -17.94 3.67 -12.11
C ARG A 81 -18.41 2.49 -12.97
N LYS A 82 -18.04 1.25 -12.63
CA LYS A 82 -18.49 0.06 -13.35
C LYS A 82 -19.85 -0.47 -12.90
N ARG A 83 -20.35 -0.01 -11.74
CA ARG A 83 -21.67 -0.37 -11.20
C ARG A 83 -22.78 0.59 -11.64
N SER A 84 -22.42 1.81 -12.05
CA SER A 84 -23.32 2.77 -12.70
C SER A 84 -23.51 2.46 -14.17
#